data_AF-A0A9R0T8N3-F1
#
_entry.id   AF-A0A9R0T8N3-F1
#
_cell.length_a   1.000
_cell.length_b   1.000
_cell.length_c   1.000
_cell.angle_alpha   90.00
_cell.angle_beta   90.00
_cell.angle_gamma   90.00
#
_symmetry.space_group_name_H-M   'P 1'
#
loop_
_entity.id
_entity.type
_entity.pdbx_description
1 polymer ?
#
loop_
_entity_poly.entity_id
_entity_poly.type
_entity_poly.pdbx_seq_one_letter_code
_entity_poly.pdbx_strand_id
1 'polypeptide(L)'
;MICLEVQKDNHRSTGCVNLDCPGFKVVKGSPISPGDIISPISGISRKRQTITIRVSKESSSGDWWLYYGINGVPIRVGYFPASLFDSLSTKATQISIGGHARSTKNTIAPPMGSGAFASNPGQAASIHDIWLIHKDRRSTPIGNDARTKVTDGKLYSASPIGRAQFFYGGPGGKS
;
A
#
# COMPACT_ATOMS: atom_id res chain seq x y z
N MET A 1 -2.25 2.83 -9.81
CA MET A 1 -1.03 2.02 -9.73
C MET A 1 -0.97 1.42 -8.34
N ILE A 2 -0.76 0.12 -8.21
CA ILE A 2 -0.43 -0.48 -6.90
C ILE A 2 1.07 -0.34 -6.73
N CYS A 3 1.47 0.57 -5.86
CA CYS A 3 2.86 0.62 -5.40
C CYS A 3 2.98 -0.35 -4.22
N LEU A 4 3.46 -1.55 -4.50
CA LEU A 4 3.90 -2.47 -3.45
C LEU A 4 5.40 -2.33 -3.31
N GLU A 5 5.78 -1.40 -2.44
CA GLU A 5 7.16 -1.18 -2.06
C GLU A 5 7.55 -2.22 -1.00
N VAL A 6 8.26 -3.27 -1.42
CA VAL A 6 8.98 -4.14 -0.49
C VAL A 6 10.45 -4.03 -0.82
N GLN A 7 11.20 -3.48 0.11
CA GLN A 7 12.59 -3.12 -0.09
C GLN A 7 13.44 -3.65 1.04
N LYS A 8 14.66 -4.07 0.69
CA LYS A 8 15.63 -4.61 1.64
C LYS A 8 16.22 -3.52 2.55
N ASP A 9 16.36 -2.29 2.04
CA ASP A 9 17.22 -1.27 2.66
C ASP A 9 16.60 0.13 2.79
N ASN A 10 15.27 0.25 2.62
CA ASN A 10 14.55 1.53 2.70
C ASN A 10 15.09 2.59 1.70
N HIS A 11 15.04 2.26 0.40
CA HIS A 11 15.46 3.13 -0.71
C HIS A 11 16.94 3.55 -0.68
N ARG A 12 17.83 2.81 -0.02
CA ARG A 12 19.24 3.21 0.11
C ARG A 12 20.05 2.86 -1.13
N SER A 13 19.97 1.62 -1.59
CA SER A 13 20.69 1.17 -2.78
C SER A 13 19.95 0.08 -3.57
N THR A 14 18.83 -0.45 -3.07
CA THR A 14 18.15 -1.60 -3.66
C THR A 14 16.63 -1.43 -3.72
N GLY A 15 16.01 -1.97 -4.77
CA GLY A 15 14.56 -2.10 -4.92
C GLY A 15 13.94 -1.16 -5.95
N CYS A 16 12.88 -1.64 -6.60
CA CYS A 16 12.02 -0.90 -7.51
C CYS A 16 10.57 -0.99 -7.00
N VAL A 17 9.71 -0.07 -7.45
CA VAL A 17 8.26 -0.11 -7.14
C VAL A 17 7.49 -1.12 -8.01
N ASN A 18 8.20 -1.73 -8.96
CA ASN A 18 7.71 -2.65 -9.99
C ASN A 18 8.71 -3.82 -10.17
N LEU A 19 8.50 -4.63 -11.20
CA LEU A 19 9.33 -5.81 -11.50
C LEU A 19 10.67 -5.49 -12.21
N ASP A 20 11.01 -4.22 -12.41
CA ASP A 20 12.26 -3.84 -13.10
C ASP A 20 13.51 -4.28 -12.30
N CYS A 21 13.36 -4.38 -10.98
CA CYS A 21 14.38 -4.92 -10.09
C CYS A 21 14.06 -6.38 -9.72
N PRO A 22 15.07 -7.27 -9.69
CA PRO A 22 14.88 -8.61 -9.16
C PRO A 22 14.56 -8.56 -7.66
N GLY A 23 13.60 -9.38 -7.23
CA GLY A 23 13.28 -9.54 -5.81
C GLY A 23 11.88 -10.10 -5.57
N PHE A 24 10.92 -9.71 -6.39
CA PHE A 24 9.60 -10.32 -6.36
C PHE A 24 9.51 -11.50 -7.33
N LYS A 25 8.92 -12.60 -6.88
CA LYS A 25 8.64 -13.79 -7.69
C LYS A 25 7.13 -13.88 -7.91
N VAL A 26 6.68 -13.55 -9.11
CA VAL A 26 5.26 -13.66 -9.52
C VAL A 26 4.91 -15.14 -9.69
N VAL A 27 3.76 -15.56 -9.15
CA VAL A 27 3.23 -16.91 -9.39
C VAL A 27 2.67 -17.02 -10.81
N LYS A 28 2.89 -18.16 -11.45
CA LYS A 28 2.33 -18.45 -12.79
C LYS A 28 0.81 -18.28 -12.78
N GLY A 29 0.31 -17.44 -13.69
CA GLY A 29 -1.13 -17.16 -13.81
C GLY A 29 -1.67 -16.09 -12.86
N SER A 30 -0.80 -15.37 -12.14
CA SER A 30 -1.23 -14.18 -11.37
C SER A 30 -1.85 -13.13 -12.32
N PRO A 31 -3.02 -12.56 -12.00
CA PRO A 31 -3.68 -11.57 -12.84
C PRO A 31 -3.06 -10.17 -12.73
N ILE A 32 -2.16 -9.98 -11.76
CA ILE A 32 -1.52 -8.70 -11.47
C ILE A 32 -0.10 -8.92 -10.93
N SER A 33 0.68 -7.85 -10.90
CA SER A 33 2.01 -7.77 -10.34
C SER A 33 2.29 -6.36 -9.79
N PRO A 34 3.29 -6.17 -8.92
CA PRO A 34 3.72 -4.85 -8.47
C PRO A 34 4.03 -3.91 -9.65
N GLY A 35 3.52 -2.68 -9.58
CA GLY A 35 3.64 -1.68 -10.66
C GLY A 35 2.44 -1.63 -11.61
N ASP A 36 1.57 -2.63 -11.58
CA ASP A 36 0.39 -2.64 -12.46
C ASP A 36 -0.62 -1.54 -12.13
N ILE A 37 -1.39 -1.18 -13.16
CA ILE A 37 -2.49 -0.25 -13.06
C ILE A 37 -3.72 -1.01 -12.54
N ILE A 38 -4.31 -0.48 -11.47
CA ILE A 38 -5.59 -0.96 -10.95
C ILE A 38 -6.66 -0.66 -11.99
N SER A 39 -7.36 -1.69 -12.42
CA SER A 39 -8.55 -1.56 -13.26
C SER A 39 -9.60 -2.60 -12.83
N PRO A 40 -10.88 -2.23 -12.75
CA PRO A 40 -11.42 -0.86 -12.90
C PRO A 40 -11.08 0.05 -11.71
N ILE A 41 -11.21 1.37 -11.90
CA ILE A 41 -11.01 2.38 -10.84
C ILE A 41 -12.34 2.82 -10.21
N SER A 42 -12.29 3.25 -8.94
CA SER A 42 -13.40 3.92 -8.26
C SER A 42 -13.74 5.25 -8.94
N GLY A 43 -15.02 5.63 -8.93
CA GLY A 43 -15.45 6.98 -9.30
C GLY A 43 -16.35 7.58 -8.24
N ILE A 44 -16.34 8.91 -8.10
CA ILE A 44 -17.12 9.65 -7.08
C ILE A 44 -18.62 9.36 -7.20
N SER A 45 -19.14 9.29 -8.44
CA SER A 45 -20.54 8.94 -8.75
C SER A 45 -20.69 7.58 -9.43
N ARG A 46 -19.68 6.70 -9.30
CA ARG A 46 -19.67 5.35 -9.88
C ARG A 46 -19.51 4.31 -8.77
N LYS A 47 -19.54 3.02 -9.14
CA LYS A 47 -19.24 1.93 -8.21
C LYS A 47 -17.85 2.12 -7.60
N ARG A 48 -17.79 2.20 -6.27
CA ARG A 48 -16.53 2.14 -5.52
C ARG A 48 -15.92 0.75 -5.66
N GLN A 49 -14.63 0.72 -5.95
CA GLN A 49 -13.82 -0.47 -6.04
C GLN A 49 -13.00 -0.58 -4.76
N THR A 50 -13.00 -1.77 -4.15
CA THR A 50 -12.18 -2.08 -3.00
C THR A 50 -11.08 -3.04 -3.42
N ILE A 51 -9.86 -2.73 -3.04
CA ILE A 51 -8.71 -3.60 -3.22
C ILE A 51 -8.33 -4.16 -1.87
N THR A 52 -8.13 -5.47 -1.82
CA THR A 52 -7.62 -6.15 -0.65
C THR A 52 -6.18 -6.56 -0.91
N ILE A 53 -5.28 -6.08 -0.05
CA ILE A 53 -3.87 -6.45 -0.03
C ILE A 53 -3.62 -7.20 1.28
N ARG A 54 -2.99 -8.37 1.19
CA ARG A 54 -2.50 -9.10 2.35
C ARG A 54 -1.04 -9.45 2.13
N VAL A 55 -0.22 -9.15 3.12
CA VAL A 55 1.19 -9.56 3.17
C VAL A 55 1.38 -10.45 4.39
N SER A 56 1.89 -11.65 4.21
CA SER A 56 2.12 -12.59 5.31
C SER A 56 3.35 -13.44 5.08
N LYS A 57 4.14 -13.62 6.13
CA LYS A 57 5.30 -14.52 6.12
C LYS A 57 4.85 -15.97 6.22
N GLU A 58 5.30 -16.81 5.30
CA GLU A 58 5.07 -18.25 5.33
C GLU A 58 6.06 -18.93 6.29
N SER A 59 5.57 -19.82 7.14
CA SER A 59 6.37 -20.43 8.20
C SER A 59 7.39 -21.46 7.71
N SER A 60 7.11 -22.14 6.60
CA SER A 60 7.98 -23.20 6.05
C SER A 60 9.17 -22.63 5.29
N SER A 61 8.92 -21.75 4.33
CA SER A 61 9.94 -21.10 3.48
C SER A 61 10.58 -19.88 4.14
N GLY A 62 9.83 -19.19 5.01
CA GLY A 62 10.20 -17.86 5.49
C GLY A 62 9.87 -16.74 4.49
N ASP A 63 9.30 -17.06 3.33
CA ASP A 63 9.03 -16.10 2.28
C ASP A 63 7.87 -15.17 2.64
N TRP A 64 7.94 -13.93 2.19
CA TRP A 64 6.89 -12.94 2.38
C TRP A 64 5.93 -12.97 1.20
N TRP A 65 4.76 -13.56 1.41
CA TRP A 65 3.74 -13.72 0.39
C TRP A 65 2.83 -12.50 0.27
N LEU A 66 2.59 -12.10 -0.97
CA LEU A 66 1.64 -11.08 -1.36
C LEU A 66 0.37 -11.74 -1.91
N TYR A 67 -0.77 -11.27 -1.41
CA TYR A 67 -2.09 -11.59 -1.90
C TYR A 67 -2.81 -10.33 -2.34
N TYR A 68 -3.58 -10.44 -3.42
CA TYR A 68 -4.33 -9.35 -4.01
C TYR A 68 -5.73 -9.80 -4.44
N GLY A 69 -6.73 -8.96 -4.20
CA GLY A 69 -8.07 -9.14 -4.71
C GLY A 69 -8.73 -7.80 -5.01
N ILE A 70 -9.59 -7.77 -6.03
CA ILE A 70 -10.46 -6.62 -6.33
C ILE A 70 -11.91 -7.04 -6.09
N ASN A 71 -12.59 -6.31 -5.18
CA ASN A 71 -13.96 -6.58 -4.72
C ASN A 71 -14.24 -8.06 -4.34
N GLY A 72 -13.25 -8.77 -3.83
CA GLY A 72 -13.34 -10.21 -3.62
C GLY A 72 -12.20 -10.75 -2.78
N VAL A 73 -12.19 -12.07 -2.62
CA VAL A 73 -11.19 -12.78 -1.82
C VAL A 73 -9.81 -12.64 -2.48
N PRO A 74 -8.77 -12.21 -1.74
CA PRO A 74 -7.45 -12.03 -2.32
C PRO A 74 -6.79 -13.37 -2.63
N ILE A 75 -6.18 -13.49 -3.81
CA ILE A 75 -5.44 -14.68 -4.28
C ILE A 75 -3.93 -14.44 -4.22
N ARG A 76 -3.14 -15.51 -4.26
CA ARG A 76 -1.67 -15.42 -4.30
C ARG A 76 -1.22 -14.73 -5.58
N VAL A 77 -0.42 -13.69 -5.43
CA VAL A 77 0.20 -12.96 -6.55
C VAL A 77 1.64 -13.41 -6.75
N GLY A 78 2.36 -13.56 -5.64
CA GLY A 78 3.79 -13.79 -5.64
C GLY A 78 4.38 -13.60 -4.26
N TYR A 79 5.69 -13.68 -4.17
CA TYR A 79 6.40 -13.60 -2.91
C TYR A 79 7.76 -12.93 -3.05
N PHE A 80 8.23 -12.36 -1.94
CA PHE A 80 9.61 -11.94 -1.76
C PHE A 80 10.36 -13.05 -1.01
N PRO A 81 11.44 -13.62 -1.59
CA PRO A 81 12.24 -14.62 -0.93
C PRO A 81 12.79 -14.15 0.41
N ALA A 82 12.80 -15.04 1.41
CA ALA A 82 13.32 -14.75 2.75
C ALA A 82 14.76 -14.22 2.73
N SER A 83 15.58 -14.72 1.78
CA SER A 83 16.98 -14.34 1.59
C SER A 83 17.19 -12.87 1.22
N LEU A 84 16.13 -12.17 0.83
CA LEU A 84 16.20 -10.72 0.61
C LEU A 84 16.25 -9.93 1.91
N PHE A 85 15.88 -10.50 3.05
CA PHE A 85 15.71 -9.73 4.27
C PHE A 85 16.60 -10.21 5.40
N ASP A 86 17.36 -9.26 5.96
CA ASP A 86 18.15 -9.51 7.17
C ASP A 86 17.25 -9.32 8.40
N SER A 87 16.71 -8.12 8.60
CA SER A 87 15.88 -7.76 9.77
C SER A 87 14.44 -8.27 9.70
N LEU A 88 13.84 -8.39 8.50
CA LEU A 88 12.49 -8.95 8.31
C LEU A 88 12.47 -10.49 8.22
N SER A 89 13.61 -11.15 8.46
CA SER A 89 13.73 -12.62 8.48
C SER A 89 12.90 -13.28 9.60
N THR A 90 12.62 -12.54 10.69
CA THR A 90 11.88 -13.04 11.86
C THR A 90 10.48 -12.44 11.96
N LYS A 91 10.36 -11.11 11.93
CA LYS A 91 9.10 -10.37 12.01
C LYS A 91 9.23 -8.98 11.36
N ALA A 92 8.10 -8.35 11.07
CA ALA A 92 8.09 -6.92 10.77
C ALA A 92 8.49 -6.11 12.02
N THR A 93 9.42 -5.18 11.85
CA THR A 93 9.90 -4.28 12.91
C THR A 93 9.29 -2.88 12.82
N GLN A 94 8.88 -2.48 11.61
CA GLN A 94 8.18 -1.24 11.34
C GLN A 94 7.16 -1.48 10.22
N ILE A 95 5.98 -0.86 10.34
CA ILE A 95 4.94 -0.89 9.31
C ILE A 95 4.55 0.56 9.02
N SER A 96 4.58 0.92 7.75
CA SER A 96 4.11 2.20 7.22
C SER A 96 3.06 1.91 6.16
N ILE A 97 1.95 2.65 6.21
CA ILE A 97 0.83 2.50 5.27
C ILE A 97 0.49 3.89 4.75
N GLY A 98 0.32 4.01 3.44
CA GLY A 98 0.02 5.29 2.82
C GLY A 98 0.20 5.24 1.31
N GLY A 99 0.56 6.38 0.74
CA GLY A 99 0.88 6.52 -0.68
C GLY A 99 1.74 7.75 -0.91
N HIS A 100 2.30 7.84 -2.10
CA HIS A 100 3.14 8.96 -2.52
C HIS A 100 2.65 9.50 -3.86
N ALA A 101 2.69 10.82 -4.02
CA ALA A 101 2.51 11.51 -5.28
C ALA A 101 3.85 12.19 -5.61
N ARG A 102 4.36 11.95 -6.81
CA ARG A 102 5.66 12.46 -7.25
C ARG A 102 5.50 13.33 -8.48
N SER A 103 6.18 14.46 -8.48
CA SER A 103 6.32 15.35 -9.63
C SER A 103 7.76 15.86 -9.71
N THR A 104 8.20 16.26 -10.89
CA THR A 104 9.49 16.94 -11.07
C THR A 104 9.34 18.42 -10.76
N LYS A 105 10.46 19.12 -10.46
CA LYS A 105 10.43 20.58 -10.25
C LYS A 105 9.73 21.27 -11.42
N ASN A 106 8.83 22.21 -11.11
CA ASN A 106 8.02 22.99 -12.05
C ASN A 106 6.92 22.21 -12.80
N THR A 107 6.60 20.98 -12.40
CA THR A 107 5.43 20.25 -12.91
C THR A 107 4.29 20.23 -11.90
N ILE A 108 3.06 20.10 -12.41
CA ILE A 108 1.86 19.98 -11.58
C ILE A 108 1.90 18.62 -10.89
N ALA A 109 1.85 18.61 -9.57
CA ALA A 109 1.76 17.39 -8.79
C ALA A 109 0.41 16.70 -9.06
N PRO A 110 0.40 15.37 -9.28
CA PRO A 110 -0.81 14.66 -9.67
C PRO A 110 -1.81 14.57 -8.49
N PRO A 111 -3.11 14.38 -8.76
CA PRO A 111 -4.07 14.13 -7.69
C PRO A 111 -3.77 12.80 -6.98
N MET A 112 -4.14 12.72 -5.70
CA MET A 112 -4.05 11.50 -4.89
C MET A 112 -5.43 10.98 -4.51
N GLY A 113 -5.62 9.66 -4.58
CA GLY A 113 -6.89 9.03 -4.25
C GLY A 113 -8.00 9.46 -5.23
N SER A 114 -9.06 10.04 -4.71
CA SER A 114 -10.15 10.62 -5.50
C SER A 114 -9.93 12.08 -5.90
N GLY A 115 -8.86 12.73 -5.42
CA GLY A 115 -8.65 14.17 -5.54
C GLY A 115 -9.30 15.00 -4.43
N ALA A 116 -10.19 14.42 -3.62
CA ALA A 116 -10.78 15.10 -2.47
C ALA A 116 -9.86 15.02 -1.23
N PHE A 117 -9.83 16.10 -0.43
CA PHE A 117 -9.15 16.09 0.86
C PHE A 117 -9.84 15.16 1.86
N ALA A 118 -9.07 14.62 2.80
CA ALA A 118 -9.50 13.71 3.86
C ALA A 118 -10.56 14.32 4.80
N SER A 119 -10.68 15.65 4.83
CA SER A 119 -11.75 16.37 5.53
C SER A 119 -13.14 16.17 4.92
N ASN A 120 -13.24 15.55 3.73
CA ASN A 120 -14.49 15.16 3.09
C ASN A 120 -14.59 13.62 2.93
N PRO A 121 -14.92 12.86 3.99
CA PRO A 121 -14.96 11.39 3.96
C PRO A 121 -15.92 10.79 2.93
N GLY A 122 -16.96 11.53 2.53
CA GLY A 122 -17.91 11.11 1.50
C GLY A 122 -17.30 11.05 0.10
N GLN A 123 -16.20 11.79 -0.13
CA GLN A 123 -15.53 11.87 -1.43
C GLN A 123 -14.09 11.38 -1.40
N ALA A 124 -13.41 11.48 -0.26
CA ALA A 124 -12.01 11.07 -0.10
C ALA A 124 -11.82 9.57 -0.35
N ALA A 125 -10.60 9.20 -0.74
CA ALA A 125 -10.19 7.79 -0.72
C ALA A 125 -9.93 7.34 0.73
N SER A 126 -9.99 6.03 0.97
CA SER A 126 -9.72 5.47 2.28
C SER A 126 -8.95 4.17 2.21
N ILE A 127 -8.10 3.93 3.20
CA ILE A 127 -7.58 2.59 3.51
C ILE A 127 -8.29 2.16 4.79
N HIS A 128 -8.94 1.01 4.77
CA HIS A 128 -9.73 0.44 5.86
C HIS A 128 -9.37 -1.03 6.08
N ASP A 129 -9.89 -1.61 7.16
CA ASP A 129 -9.56 -2.98 7.58
C ASP A 129 -8.05 -3.19 7.66
N ILE A 130 -7.39 -2.29 8.40
CA ILE A 130 -5.95 -2.36 8.64
C ILE A 130 -5.67 -3.27 9.84
N TRP A 131 -5.18 -4.48 9.58
CA TRP A 131 -4.91 -5.50 10.60
C TRP A 131 -3.45 -5.96 10.59
N LEU A 132 -2.88 -6.13 11.77
CA LEU A 132 -1.60 -6.81 11.99
C LEU A 132 -1.85 -8.31 12.19
N ILE A 133 -1.18 -9.16 11.41
CA ILE A 133 -1.24 -10.62 11.55
C ILE A 133 -0.02 -11.08 12.39
N HIS A 134 -0.30 -11.73 13.51
CA HIS A 134 0.71 -12.24 14.43
C HIS A 134 1.19 -13.65 14.02
N LYS A 135 2.31 -14.09 14.60
CA LYS A 135 2.89 -15.42 14.33
C LYS A 135 1.94 -16.57 14.66
N ASP A 136 1.09 -16.40 15.67
CA ASP A 136 0.06 -17.36 16.09
C ASP A 136 -1.20 -17.32 15.20
N ARG A 137 -1.15 -16.57 14.09
CA ARG A 137 -2.25 -16.33 13.14
C ARG A 137 -3.42 -15.52 13.69
N ARG A 138 -3.33 -14.99 14.91
CA ARG A 138 -4.29 -13.99 15.38
C ARG A 138 -4.07 -12.68 14.63
N SER A 139 -5.13 -11.88 14.53
CA SER A 139 -5.04 -10.55 13.94
C SER A 139 -5.58 -9.50 14.89
N THR A 140 -4.91 -8.35 14.94
CA THR A 140 -5.32 -7.21 15.76
C THR A 140 -5.43 -5.97 14.87
N PRO A 141 -6.50 -5.17 15.01
CA PRO A 141 -6.63 -3.92 14.25
C PRO A 141 -5.50 -2.95 14.64
N ILE A 142 -4.98 -2.20 13.68
CA ILE A 142 -4.06 -1.10 13.98
C ILE A 142 -4.87 0.04 14.62
N GLY A 143 -4.41 0.44 15.81
CA GLY A 143 -5.03 1.49 16.62
C GLY A 143 -4.51 2.90 16.32
N ASN A 144 -4.85 3.82 17.21
CA ASN A 144 -4.60 5.27 17.07
C ASN A 144 -3.14 5.68 17.31
N ASP A 145 -2.25 4.74 17.64
CA ASP A 145 -0.85 5.02 17.99
C ASP A 145 0.03 5.30 16.75
N ALA A 146 -0.52 5.08 15.55
CA ALA A 146 0.17 5.35 14.30
C ALA A 146 0.28 6.85 14.03
N ARG A 147 1.51 7.35 13.91
CA ARG A 147 1.77 8.74 13.53
C ARG A 147 1.40 8.98 12.07
N THR A 148 0.60 10.00 11.81
CA THR A 148 0.29 10.46 10.45
C THR A 148 1.29 11.52 10.01
N LYS A 149 1.81 11.39 8.79
CA LYS A 149 2.74 12.36 8.19
C LYS A 149 2.24 12.74 6.81
N VAL A 150 2.17 14.04 6.54
CA VAL A 150 1.85 14.62 5.23
C VAL A 150 2.99 15.56 4.84
N THR A 151 3.60 15.32 3.68
CA THR A 151 4.76 16.11 3.24
C THR A 151 4.37 17.48 2.72
N ASP A 152 3.25 17.57 1.99
CA ASP A 152 2.69 18.84 1.52
C ASP A 152 1.19 18.90 1.83
N GLY A 153 0.86 19.62 2.91
CA GLY A 153 -0.52 19.78 3.40
C GLY A 153 -1.39 20.71 2.54
N LYS A 154 -0.81 21.47 1.61
CA LYS A 154 -1.58 22.32 0.68
C LYS A 154 -2.16 21.48 -0.46
N LEU A 155 -1.42 20.46 -0.89
CA LEU A 155 -1.78 19.61 -2.03
C LEU A 155 -2.48 18.32 -1.60
N TYR A 156 -2.14 17.80 -0.42
CA TYR A 156 -2.62 16.50 0.06
C TYR A 156 -3.00 16.53 1.54
N SER A 157 -3.76 15.53 1.95
CA SER A 157 -4.18 15.35 3.33
C SER A 157 -4.33 13.86 3.66
N ALA A 158 -4.14 13.52 4.92
CA ALA A 158 -4.45 12.22 5.49
C ALA A 158 -5.04 12.43 6.89
N SER A 159 -6.11 11.73 7.22
CA SER A 159 -6.63 11.71 8.59
C SER A 159 -5.75 10.80 9.47
N PRO A 160 -5.77 10.99 10.80
CA PRO A 160 -5.27 9.98 11.73
C PRO A 160 -5.93 8.62 11.48
N ILE A 161 -5.20 7.54 11.81
CA ILE A 161 -5.79 6.20 11.83
C ILE A 161 -6.75 6.13 13.02
N GLY A 162 -8.00 5.76 12.74
CA GLY A 162 -9.04 5.52 13.73
C GLY A 162 -9.87 4.32 13.31
N ARG A 163 -10.14 3.40 14.24
CA ARG A 163 -10.91 2.16 13.99
C ARG A 163 -10.37 1.36 12.78
N ALA A 164 -9.05 1.20 12.69
CA ALA A 164 -8.37 0.50 11.59
C ALA A 164 -8.64 1.10 10.19
N GLN A 165 -8.92 2.41 10.11
CA GLN A 165 -9.15 3.13 8.87
C GLN A 165 -8.53 4.52 8.92
N PHE A 166 -8.18 5.06 7.74
CA PHE A 166 -7.96 6.48 7.55
C PHE A 166 -8.41 6.92 6.15
N PHE A 167 -8.70 8.22 6.02
CA PHE A 167 -9.01 8.88 4.75
C PHE A 167 -7.78 9.62 4.24
N TYR A 168 -7.62 9.67 2.93
CA TYR A 168 -6.53 10.38 2.28
C TYR A 168 -6.93 10.89 0.91
N GLY A 169 -6.18 11.89 0.43
CA GLY A 169 -6.33 12.41 -0.91
C GLY A 169 -5.98 13.88 -1.00
N GLY A 170 -6.23 14.44 -2.17
CA GLY A 170 -6.02 15.85 -2.48
C GLY A 170 -5.87 16.07 -3.97
N PRO A 171 -6.17 17.27 -4.47
CA PRO A 171 -6.26 17.54 -5.90
C PRO A 171 -4.89 17.55 -6.59
N GLY A 172 -3.79 17.54 -5.83
CA GLY A 172 -2.49 17.90 -6.37
C GLY A 172 -2.45 19.38 -6.71
N GLY A 173 -1.50 19.79 -7.55
CA GLY A 173 -1.31 21.20 -7.89
C GLY A 173 0.16 21.63 -7.94
N LYS A 174 0.39 22.93 -7.99
CA LYS A 174 1.74 23.51 -7.91
C LYS A 174 2.12 23.62 -6.43
N SER A 175 3.24 22.98 -6.08
CA SER A 175 3.87 23.12 -4.75
C SER A 175 4.50 24.49 -4.57
#